data_AF-A0A7W0VA58-F1
#
_entry.id   AF-A0A7W0VA58-F1
#
_cell.length_a   1.000
_cell.length_b   1.000
_cell.length_c   1.000
_cell.angle_alpha   90.00
_cell.angle_beta   90.00
_cell.angle_gamma   90.00
#
_symmetry.space_group_name_H-M   'P 1'
#
loop_
_entity.id
_entity.type
_entity.pdbx_description
1 polymer ?
#
loop_
_entity_poly.entity_id
_entity_poly.type
_entity_poly.pdbx_seq_one_letter_code
_entity_poly.pdbx_strand_id
1 'polypeptide(L)' 'QYEWALGADSRAYVFVESGAVAADPSAFETSDLHLGYGGGLRFLTGDATSLRAQIAGSADGHVGFYLQLGAL' A
#
# COMPACT_ATOMS: atom_id res chain seq x y z
N GLN A 1 -9.48 -18.68 31.35
CA GLN A 1 -9.03 -18.45 29.95
C GLN A 1 -9.94 -17.38 29.38
N TYR A 2 -9.47 -16.14 29.26
CA TYR A 2 -10.22 -15.06 28.62
C TYR A 2 -9.71 -14.98 27.19
N GLU A 3 -10.51 -15.49 26.25
CA GLU A 3 -10.27 -15.36 24.83
C GLU A 3 -11.16 -14.23 24.32
N TRP A 4 -10.54 -13.14 23.88
CA TRP A 4 -11.26 -12.03 23.27
C TRP A 4 -11.04 -12.15 21.76
N ALA A 5 -11.99 -12.78 21.06
CA ALA A 5 -12.12 -12.60 19.62
C ALA A 5 -12.79 -11.24 19.37
N LEU A 6 -12.04 -10.15 19.57
CA LEU A 6 -12.48 -8.83 19.12
C LEU A 6 -12.16 -8.72 17.62
N GLY A 7 -13.24 -8.60 16.83
CA GLY A 7 -13.29 -8.70 15.37
C GLY A 7 -12.04 -8.21 14.67
N ALA A 8 -11.28 -9.15 14.11
CA ALA A 8 -10.19 -8.83 13.22
C ALA A 8 -10.80 -8.24 11.93
N ASP A 9 -10.61 -6.95 11.69
CA ASP A 9 -10.95 -6.35 10.40
C ASP A 9 -9.84 -6.74 9.42
N SER A 10 -10.21 -7.55 8.43
CA SER A 10 -9.31 -7.94 7.35
C SER A 10 -9.82 -7.38 6.04
N ARG A 11 -8.94 -6.70 5.30
CA ARG A 11 -9.27 -6.11 4.01
C ARG A 11 -8.22 -6.47 2.98
N ALA A 12 -8.69 -7.06 1.88
CA ALA A 12 -7.93 -7.16 0.65
C ALA A 12 -8.24 -5.96 -0.26
N TYR A 13 -7.25 -5.50 -1.00
CA TYR A 13 -7.42 -4.44 -1.98
C TYR A 13 -6.44 -4.59 -3.15
N VAL A 14 -6.84 -4.02 -4.27
CA VAL A 14 -5.99 -3.79 -5.44
C VAL A 14 -5.95 -2.30 -5.72
N PHE A 15 -4.88 -1.82 -6.34
CA PHE A 15 -4.72 -0.42 -6.68
C PHE A 15 -3.95 -0.24 -7.99
N VAL A 16 -4.18 0.92 -8.60
CA VAL A 16 -3.40 1.46 -9.70
C VAL A 16 -3.07 2.89 -9.30
N GLU A 17 -1.82 3.28 -9.45
CA GLU A 17 -1.31 4.59 -9.08
C GLU A 17 -0.54 5.22 -10.23
N SER A 18 -0.60 6.54 -10.32
CA SER A 18 0.15 7.30 -11.30
C SER A 18 0.69 8.56 -10.68
N GLY A 19 1.96 8.88 -10.92
CA GLY A 19 2.58 10.08 -10.39
C GLY A 19 3.86 10.44 -11.13
N ALA A 20 4.21 11.73 -11.09
CA ALA A 20 5.48 12.23 -11.59
C ALA A 20 6.06 13.18 -10.55
N VAL A 21 7.38 13.33 -10.55
CA VAL A 21 8.09 14.30 -9.73
C VAL A 21 8.73 15.33 -10.66
N ALA A 22 8.28 16.57 -10.59
CA ALA A 22 8.82 17.68 -11.35
C ALA A 22 9.37 18.76 -10.41
N ALA A 23 10.47 19.41 -10.79
CA ALA A 23 11.10 20.47 -9.99
C ALA A 23 10.23 21.74 -9.91
N ASP A 24 9.46 22.01 -10.96
CA ASP A 24 8.44 23.04 -11.02
C ASP A 24 7.27 22.58 -11.92
N PRO A 25 6.07 23.18 -11.81
CA PRO A 25 4.92 22.74 -12.60
C PRO A 25 5.06 22.93 -14.11
N SER A 26 5.92 23.84 -14.57
CA SER A 26 6.14 24.10 -16.00
C SER A 26 7.08 23.10 -16.66
N ALA A 27 7.86 22.36 -15.88
CA ALA A 27 8.77 21.31 -16.33
C ALA A 27 8.12 19.92 -16.40
N PHE A 28 6.81 19.79 -16.13
CA PHE A 28 6.12 18.50 -16.19
C PHE A 28 5.98 18.01 -17.64
N GLU A 29 6.55 16.85 -17.95
CA GLU A 29 6.31 16.14 -19.20
C GLU A 29 5.51 14.85 -18.95
N THR A 30 4.62 14.49 -19.87
CA THR A 30 3.82 13.25 -19.73
C THR A 30 4.67 11.98 -19.74
N SER A 31 5.89 12.05 -20.28
CA SER A 31 6.89 10.98 -20.25
C SER A 31 7.42 10.69 -18.84
N ASP A 32 7.32 11.65 -17.92
CA ASP A 32 7.77 11.49 -16.53
C ASP A 32 6.73 10.79 -15.64
N LEU A 33 5.58 10.43 -16.22
CA LEU A 33 4.51 9.75 -15.50
C LEU A 33 4.90 8.30 -15.23
N HIS A 34 5.15 7.99 -13.96
CA HIS A 34 5.27 6.62 -13.49
C HIS A 34 3.89 6.02 -13.26
N LEU A 35 3.70 4.78 -13.72
CA LEU A 35 2.49 3.99 -13.51
C LEU A 35 2.82 2.77 -12.67
N GLY A 36 2.12 2.64 -11.55
CA GLY A 36 2.22 1.52 -10.61
C GLY A 36 0.91 0.75 -10.51
N TYR A 37 1.00 -0.53 -10.19
CA TYR A 37 -0.15 -1.38 -9.90
C TYR A 37 0.19 -2.36 -8.80
N GLY A 38 -0.79 -2.78 -8.03
CA GLY A 38 -0.52 -3.69 -6.93
C GLY A 38 -1.74 -4.11 -6.16
N GLY A 39 -1.46 -4.73 -5.02
CA GLY A 39 -2.48 -5.14 -4.09
C GLY A 39 -1.89 -5.49 -2.74
N GLY A 40 -2.77 -5.64 -1.77
CA GLY A 40 -2.36 -5.90 -0.41
C GLY A 40 -3.46 -6.44 0.48
N LEU A 41 -3.01 -6.83 1.67
CA LEU A 41 -3.84 -7.26 2.77
C LEU A 41 -3.56 -6.34 3.95
N ARG A 42 -4.62 -5.92 4.63
CA ARG A 42 -4.56 -5.22 5.91
C ARG A 42 -5.31 -6.05 6.94
N PHE A 43 -4.71 -6.22 8.10
CA PHE A 43 -5.32 -6.81 9.28
C PHE A 43 -5.28 -5.78 10.41
N LEU A 44 -6.42 -5.60 11.07
CA LEU A 44 -6.54 -4.84 12.30
C LEU A 44 -7.04 -5.80 13.38
N THR A 45 -6.30 -5.93 14.47
CA THR A 45 -6.67 -6.77 15.59
C THR A 45 -7.36 -5.95 16.68
N GLY A 46 -8.13 -6.62 17.54
CA GLY A 46 -8.90 -5.96 18.60
C GLY A 46 -8.07 -5.24 19.67
N ASP A 47 -6.75 -5.47 19.70
CA ASP A 47 -5.77 -4.78 20.55
C ASP A 47 -5.18 -3.52 19.87
N ALA A 48 -5.82 -3.05 18.79
CA ALA A 48 -5.39 -1.90 18.00
C ALA A 48 -4.02 -2.08 17.30
N THR A 49 -3.53 -3.32 17.21
CA THR A 49 -2.41 -3.67 16.34
C THR A 49 -2.87 -3.72 14.88
N SER A 50 -2.01 -3.26 13.98
CA SER A 50 -2.21 -3.25 12.54
C SER A 50 -1.06 -3.93 11.83
N LEU A 51 -1.40 -4.79 10.87
CA LEU A 51 -0.47 -5.41 9.93
C LEU A 51 -0.91 -5.05 8.52
N ARG A 52 0.02 -4.62 7.69
CA ARG A 52 -0.22 -4.40 6.26
C ARG A 52 0.89 -5.06 5.44
N ALA A 53 0.51 -5.90 4.50
CA ALA A 53 1.40 -6.50 3.52
C ALA A 53 0.96 -6.07 2.11
N GLN A 54 1.90 -5.63 1.27
CA GLN A 54 1.62 -5.14 -0.08
C GLN A 54 2.67 -5.65 -1.06
N ILE A 55 2.24 -5.90 -2.29
CA ILE A 55 3.12 -6.09 -3.44
C ILE A 55 2.73 -5.06 -4.50
N ALA A 56 3.73 -4.39 -5.07
CA ALA A 56 3.55 -3.40 -6.11
C ALA A 56 4.50 -3.71 -7.27
N GLY A 57 3.99 -3.56 -8.48
CA GLY A 57 4.72 -3.56 -9.74
C GLY A 57 4.59 -2.21 -10.41
N SER A 58 5.43 -1.98 -11.41
CA SER A 58 5.46 -0.73 -12.19
C SER A 58 5.67 -1.04 -13.67
N ALA A 59 5.20 -0.14 -14.53
CA ALA A 59 5.25 -0.33 -15.98
C ALA A 59 6.69 -0.38 -16.54
N ASP A 60 7.66 0.19 -15.83
CA ASP A 60 9.10 0.15 -16.12
C ASP A 60 9.79 -1.12 -15.58
N GLY A 61 9.04 -2.03 -14.95
CA GLY A 61 9.49 -3.37 -14.57
C GLY A 61 10.01 -3.52 -13.14
N HIS A 62 9.90 -2.49 -12.30
CA HIS A 62 10.25 -2.63 -10.88
C HIS A 62 9.14 -3.32 -10.09
N VAL A 63 9.54 -4.19 -9.15
CA VAL A 63 8.65 -4.88 -8.21
C VAL A 63 9.13 -4.63 -6.79
N GLY A 64 8.20 -4.27 -5.91
CA GLY A 64 8.44 -4.02 -4.51
C GLY A 64 7.51 -4.83 -3.62
N PHE A 65 8.02 -5.22 -2.45
CA PHE A 65 7.24 -5.78 -1.36
C PHE A 65 7.34 -4.88 -0.14
N TYR A 66 6.21 -4.64 0.51
CA TYR A 66 6.12 -3.78 1.68
C TYR A 66 5.38 -4.50 2.81
N LEU A 67 5.98 -4.45 4.00
CA LEU A 67 5.40 -4.96 5.24
C LEU A 67 5.46 -3.87 6.29
N GLN A 68 4.33 -3.58 6.91
CA GLN A 68 4.22 -2.63 8.00
C GLN A 68 3.49 -3.25 9.19
N LEU A 69 4.11 -3.08 10.35
CA LEU A 69 3.55 -3.38 11.65
C LEU A 69 3.38 -2.05 12.40
N GLY A 70 2.25 -1.84 13.03
CA GLY A 70 2.01 -0.65 13.84
C GLY A 70 0.99 -0.90 14.93
N ALA A 71 1.12 -0.19 16.05
CA ALA A 71 0.09 -0.09 17.08
C ALA A 71 -0.54 1.31 17.00
N LEU A 72 -1.86 1.39 17.18
CA LEU A 72 -2.62 2.65 17.21
C LEU A 72 -2.54 3.33 18.58
#